data_AF-W4GVN8-F1
#
_entry.id   AF-W4GVN8-F1
#
_cell.length_a   1.000
_cell.length_b   1.000
_cell.length_c   1.000
_cell.angle_alpha   90.00
_cell.angle_beta   90.00
_cell.angle_gamma   90.00
#
_symmetry.space_group_name_H-M   'P 1'
#
loop_
_entity.id
_entity.type
_entity.pdbx_description
1 polymer ?
#
loop_
_entity_poly.entity_id
_entity_poly.type
_entity_poly.pdbx_seq_one_letter_code
_entity_poly.pdbx_strand_id
1 'polypeptide(L)'
;MNVHACLDILNARAGSKHTHEGEDGHHHHHAACVEENASRCLDLKVDATSENSTMEPELEAMSEYELVKTFHACQEKRVLVYQQFEKGFLELMFTDALPLFSQDITKQFSSISNQVNAIERALRARPVAPSIPTILRNVQHEEKEKLLLTSALLLENMRLKRQVTADPDDSSIPIFESSIASMQATHTAIVERINELLTDLRFEMEDIPA
;
A
#
# COMPACT_ATOMS: atom_id res chain seq x y z
N MET A 1 9.58 6.21 -12.68
CA MET A 1 9.77 7.06 -11.48
C MET A 1 10.36 6.15 -10.40
N ASN A 2 11.47 6.52 -9.76
CA ASN A 2 12.22 5.62 -8.88
C ASN A 2 11.64 5.67 -7.46
N VAL A 3 11.24 4.53 -6.89
CA VAL A 3 10.77 4.38 -5.49
C VAL A 3 11.76 4.95 -4.48
N HIS A 4 13.06 4.87 -4.80
CA HIS A 4 14.10 5.53 -4.02
C HIS A 4 13.91 7.04 -4.01
N ALA A 5 13.48 7.70 -5.09
CA ALA A 5 13.29 9.14 -5.10
C ALA A 5 12.18 9.61 -4.14
N CYS A 6 11.11 8.82 -3.95
CA CYS A 6 10.05 9.16 -2.98
C CYS A 6 10.50 8.93 -1.54
N LEU A 7 11.23 7.83 -1.29
CA LEU A 7 11.88 7.57 0.00
C LEU A 7 13.00 8.58 0.30
N ASP A 8 13.72 9.05 -0.73
CA ASP A 8 14.78 10.03 -0.64
C ASP A 8 14.22 11.41 -0.33
N ILE A 9 13.03 11.79 -0.84
CA ILE A 9 12.35 13.02 -0.43
C ILE A 9 11.96 12.97 1.06
N LEU A 10 11.51 11.81 1.54
CA LEU A 10 11.17 11.61 2.95
C LEU A 10 12.43 11.59 3.84
N ASN A 11 13.49 10.92 3.41
CA ASN A 11 14.77 10.82 4.13
C ASN A 11 15.58 12.12 4.10
N ALA A 12 15.59 12.85 2.99
CA ALA A 12 16.30 14.13 2.87
C ALA A 12 15.69 15.21 3.77
N ARG A 13 14.39 15.12 4.08
CA ARG A 13 13.70 16.04 5.00
C ARG A 13 13.88 15.66 6.47
N ALA A 14 14.07 14.37 6.76
CA ALA A 14 14.50 13.90 8.10
C ALA A 14 15.93 14.37 8.47
N GLY A 15 16.76 14.68 7.47
CA GLY A 15 18.10 15.25 7.66
C GLY A 15 18.14 16.73 8.06
N SER A 16 17.01 17.44 8.02
CA SER A 16 16.93 18.82 8.51
C SER A 16 16.90 18.82 10.03
N LYS A 17 18.09 18.75 10.65
CA LYS A 17 18.27 18.92 12.09
C LYS A 17 17.61 20.23 12.51
N HIS A 18 16.52 20.15 13.27
CA HIS A 18 16.10 21.24 14.13
C HIS A 18 17.23 21.47 15.16
N THR A 19 18.09 22.45 14.89
CA THR A 19 18.99 23.00 15.91
C THR A 19 18.14 23.85 16.85
N HIS A 20 17.65 23.25 17.94
CA HIS A 20 17.16 24.02 19.07
C HIS A 20 18.25 23.98 20.16
N GLU A 21 19.19 24.92 20.06
CA GLU A 21 19.96 25.35 21.23
C GLU A 21 19.02 26.23 22.07
N GLY A 22 18.76 25.81 23.31
CA GLY A 22 17.95 26.57 24.25
C GLY A 22 17.49 25.68 25.41
N GLU A 23 18.19 25.83 26.53
CA GLU A 23 17.92 25.24 27.84
C GLU A 23 16.45 25.44 28.25
N ASP A 24 15.76 24.37 28.65
CA ASP A 24 15.02 24.33 29.91
C ASP A 24 14.39 22.95 30.15
N GLY A 25 14.52 22.47 31.38
CA GLY A 25 14.10 21.14 31.80
C GLY A 25 12.59 21.00 31.88
N HIS A 26 12.02 20.17 31.02
CA HIS A 26 10.76 19.47 31.30
C HIS A 26 10.76 18.10 30.63
N HIS A 27 10.54 17.05 31.44
CA HIS A 27 10.31 15.69 30.98
C HIS A 27 9.04 15.64 30.12
N HIS A 28 9.17 15.83 28.81
CA HIS A 28 8.15 15.42 27.86
C HIS A 28 8.42 13.98 27.45
N HIS A 29 7.48 13.10 27.81
CA HIS A 29 7.38 11.75 27.27
C HIS A 29 7.64 11.80 25.75
N HIS A 30 8.71 11.13 25.31
CA HIS A 30 8.96 10.84 23.91
C HIS A 30 7.78 10.02 23.37
N ALA A 31 6.76 10.70 22.85
CA ALA A 31 5.87 10.11 21.88
C ALA A 31 6.76 9.79 20.68
N ALA A 32 7.06 8.51 20.45
CA ALA A 32 7.76 8.06 19.26
C ALA A 32 7.11 8.75 18.05
N CYS A 33 7.91 9.45 17.24
CA CYS A 33 7.39 10.20 16.11
C CYS A 33 6.56 9.24 15.25
N VAL A 34 5.35 9.63 14.87
CA VAL A 34 4.47 8.79 14.03
C VAL A 34 5.16 8.36 12.73
N GLU A 35 6.17 9.13 12.29
CA GLU A 35 7.06 8.82 11.18
C GLU A 35 7.97 7.60 11.44
N GLU A 36 8.48 7.46 12.66
CA GLU A 36 9.31 6.32 13.09
C GLU A 36 8.46 5.02 13.18
N ASN A 37 7.18 5.16 13.54
CA ASN A 37 6.21 4.07 13.51
C ASN A 37 5.76 3.70 12.08
N ALA A 38 5.67 4.67 11.17
CA ALA A 38 5.32 4.41 9.77
C ALA A 38 6.42 3.63 9.05
N SER A 39 7.70 4.00 9.24
CA SER A 39 8.84 3.23 8.73
C SER A 39 8.90 1.82 9.33
N ARG A 40 8.62 1.67 10.63
CA ARG A 40 8.55 0.35 11.29
C ARG A 40 7.39 -0.54 10.82
N CYS A 41 6.25 0.04 10.44
CA CYS A 41 5.13 -0.73 9.85
C CYS A 41 5.48 -1.29 8.47
N LEU A 42 6.30 -0.57 7.68
CA LEU A 42 6.76 -1.01 6.36
C LEU A 42 7.89 -2.05 6.43
N ASP A 43 8.66 -2.06 7.52
CA ASP A 43 9.75 -3.01 7.80
C ASP A 43 9.30 -4.29 8.53
N LEU A 44 7.99 -4.48 8.75
CA LEU A 44 7.47 -5.75 9.27
C LEU A 44 7.73 -6.85 8.22
N LYS A 45 8.82 -7.60 8.44
CA LYS A 45 8.96 -8.97 7.96
C LYS A 45 7.85 -9.80 8.61
N VAL A 46 6.65 -9.73 8.03
CA VAL A 46 5.58 -10.68 8.32
C VAL A 46 6.14 -12.05 7.96
N ASP A 47 6.19 -12.93 8.95
CA ASP A 47 6.69 -14.30 8.80
C ASP A 47 5.79 -15.04 7.81
N ALA A 48 6.16 -14.97 6.52
CA ALA A 48 5.36 -15.43 5.37
C ALA A 48 5.24 -16.96 5.28
N THR A 49 5.68 -17.68 6.32
CA THR A 49 5.82 -19.13 6.33
C THR A 49 4.62 -19.85 6.96
N SER A 50 3.86 -19.21 7.87
CA SER A 50 2.87 -19.95 8.66
C SER A 50 1.45 -20.00 8.07
N GLU A 51 1.04 -19.05 7.21
CA GLU A 51 -0.33 -19.02 6.66
C GLU A 51 -0.42 -19.48 5.19
N ASN A 52 0.70 -19.53 4.46
CA ASN A 52 0.71 -19.92 3.04
C ASN A 52 0.41 -21.41 2.83
N SER A 53 0.79 -22.28 3.77
CA SER A 53 0.80 -23.72 3.54
C SER A 53 -0.60 -24.37 3.52
N THR A 54 -1.63 -23.69 4.04
CA THR A 54 -2.99 -24.26 4.15
C THR A 54 -3.87 -24.04 2.93
N MET A 55 -3.61 -23.02 2.09
CA MET A 55 -4.45 -22.74 0.90
C MET A 55 -3.92 -23.34 -0.40
N GLU A 56 -2.63 -23.70 -0.45
CA GLU A 56 -2.01 -24.27 -1.65
C GLU A 56 -2.71 -25.55 -2.17
N PRO A 57 -3.15 -26.51 -1.33
CA PRO A 57 -3.83 -27.71 -1.82
C PRO A 57 -5.19 -27.42 -2.48
N GLU A 58 -5.90 -26.41 -2.02
CA GLU A 58 -7.21 -26.03 -2.57
C GLU A 58 -7.06 -25.32 -3.93
N LEU A 59 -6.06 -24.45 -4.05
CA LEU A 59 -5.72 -23.77 -5.30
C LEU A 59 -5.20 -24.74 -6.38
N GLU A 60 -4.49 -25.79 -5.99
CA GLU A 60 -4.04 -26.84 -6.92
C GLU A 60 -5.20 -27.62 -7.53
N ALA A 61 -6.32 -27.75 -6.82
CA ALA A 61 -7.51 -28.48 -7.29
C ALA A 61 -8.43 -27.64 -8.19
N MET A 62 -8.34 -26.31 -8.15
CA MET A 62 -9.16 -25.40 -8.96
C MET A 62 -8.84 -25.52 -10.45
N SER A 63 -9.79 -25.19 -11.33
CA SER A 63 -9.51 -24.98 -12.76
C SER A 63 -8.74 -23.67 -12.99
N GLU A 64 -8.16 -23.51 -14.17
CA GLU A 64 -7.51 -22.27 -14.59
C GLU A 64 -8.49 -21.09 -14.51
N TYR A 65 -9.73 -21.30 -14.97
CA TYR A 65 -10.80 -20.31 -14.91
C TYR A 65 -11.14 -19.92 -13.47
N GLU A 66 -11.26 -20.90 -12.57
CA GLU A 66 -11.54 -20.68 -11.15
C GLU A 66 -10.40 -19.93 -10.45
N LEU A 67 -9.15 -20.21 -10.80
CA LEU A 67 -7.99 -19.49 -10.29
C LEU A 67 -8.04 -18.00 -10.68
N VAL A 68 -8.32 -17.69 -11.94
CA VAL A 68 -8.40 -16.28 -12.38
C VAL A 68 -9.62 -15.58 -11.80
N LYS A 69 -10.76 -16.27 -11.66
CA LYS A 69 -11.93 -15.75 -10.94
C LYS A 69 -11.61 -15.42 -9.48
N THR A 70 -10.85 -16.30 -8.82
CA THR A 70 -10.39 -16.07 -7.43
C THR A 70 -9.44 -14.88 -7.35
N PHE A 71 -8.60 -14.68 -8.36
CA PHE A 71 -7.77 -13.48 -8.47
C PHE A 71 -8.61 -12.21 -8.61
N HIS A 72 -9.68 -12.20 -9.41
CA HIS A 72 -10.59 -11.05 -9.50
C HIS A 72 -11.26 -10.75 -8.14
N ALA A 73 -11.73 -11.78 -7.43
CA ALA A 73 -12.27 -11.60 -6.08
C ALA A 73 -11.24 -11.01 -5.10
N CYS A 74 -9.96 -11.37 -5.25
CA CYS A 74 -8.87 -10.75 -4.49
C CYS A 74 -8.75 -9.24 -4.79
N GLN A 75 -8.89 -8.83 -6.06
CA GLN A 75 -8.84 -7.40 -6.43
C GLN A 75 -10.05 -6.63 -5.90
N GLU A 76 -11.24 -7.20 -5.97
CA GLU A 76 -12.45 -6.60 -5.38
C GLU A 76 -12.29 -6.41 -3.87
N LYS A 77 -11.81 -7.43 -3.17
CA LYS A 77 -11.50 -7.34 -1.74
C LYS A 77 -10.44 -6.27 -1.47
N ARG A 78 -9.41 -6.17 -2.30
CA ARG A 78 -8.34 -5.19 -2.16
C ARG A 78 -8.86 -3.76 -2.26
N VAL A 79 -9.79 -3.47 -3.16
CA VAL A 79 -10.48 -2.16 -3.25
C VAL A 79 -11.16 -1.81 -1.92
N LEU A 80 -11.87 -2.76 -1.32
CA LEU A 80 -12.52 -2.56 -0.01
C LEU A 80 -11.50 -2.29 1.10
N VAL A 81 -10.36 -3.00 1.11
CA VAL A 81 -9.30 -2.79 2.11
C VAL A 81 -8.67 -1.40 1.96
N TYR A 82 -8.45 -0.90 0.73
CA TYR A 82 -8.00 0.48 0.52
C TYR A 82 -8.99 1.50 1.07
N GLN A 83 -10.29 1.34 0.80
CA GLN A 83 -11.33 2.22 1.33
C GLN A 83 -11.34 2.23 2.88
N GLN A 84 -11.20 1.05 3.49
CA GLN A 84 -11.09 0.93 4.94
C GLN A 84 -9.81 1.61 5.47
N PHE A 85 -8.68 1.39 4.80
CA PHE A 85 -7.40 1.98 5.18
C PHE A 85 -7.47 3.50 5.17
N GLU A 86 -7.90 4.10 4.07
CA GLU A 86 -7.99 5.55 3.92
C GLU A 86 -8.94 6.15 4.96
N LYS A 87 -10.15 5.59 5.09
CA LYS A 87 -11.14 6.07 6.06
C LYS A 87 -10.64 5.95 7.50
N GLY A 88 -10.21 4.75 7.90
CA GLY A 88 -9.78 4.50 9.28
C GLY A 88 -8.50 5.25 9.64
N PHE A 89 -7.58 5.46 8.69
CA PHE A 89 -6.43 6.32 8.90
C PHE A 89 -6.89 7.76 9.19
N LEU A 90 -7.82 8.30 8.41
CA LEU A 90 -8.30 9.67 8.62
C LEU A 90 -8.99 9.87 9.98
N GLU A 91 -9.73 8.86 10.45
CA GLU A 91 -10.43 8.86 11.73
C GLU A 91 -9.45 8.72 12.92
N LEU A 92 -8.38 7.95 12.75
CA LEU A 92 -7.50 7.55 13.85
C LEU A 92 -6.14 8.26 13.87
N MET A 93 -5.78 9.06 12.85
CA MET A 93 -4.44 9.64 12.65
C MET A 93 -3.85 10.41 13.85
N PHE A 94 -4.68 10.89 14.78
CA PHE A 94 -4.26 11.62 15.98
C PHE A 94 -4.63 10.91 17.28
N THR A 95 -4.82 9.59 17.22
CA THR A 95 -5.22 8.75 18.35
C THR A 95 -4.20 7.64 18.58
N ASP A 96 -4.16 7.11 19.81
CA ASP A 96 -3.31 5.97 20.16
C ASP A 96 -3.79 4.64 19.55
N ALA A 97 -4.95 4.62 18.89
CA ALA A 97 -5.50 3.45 18.22
C ALA A 97 -4.91 3.22 16.81
N LEU A 98 -4.26 4.23 16.21
CA LEU A 98 -3.71 4.15 14.86
C LEU A 98 -2.75 2.97 14.66
N PRO A 99 -1.78 2.67 15.57
CA PRO A 99 -0.83 1.59 15.35
C PRO A 99 -1.50 0.20 15.26
N LEU A 100 -2.52 -0.05 16.11
CA LEU A 100 -3.26 -1.32 16.08
C LEU A 100 -4.08 -1.44 14.79
N PHE A 101 -4.77 -0.37 14.41
CA PHE A 101 -5.49 -0.31 13.14
C PHE A 101 -4.58 -0.56 11.94
N SER A 102 -3.42 0.10 11.88
CA SER A 102 -2.43 -0.08 10.82
C SER A 102 -1.93 -1.52 10.76
N GLN A 103 -1.65 -2.16 11.91
CA GLN A 103 -1.26 -3.57 11.95
C GLN A 103 -2.33 -4.47 11.33
N ASP A 104 -3.60 -4.26 11.66
CA ASP A 104 -4.69 -5.09 11.15
C ASP A 104 -4.94 -4.86 9.65
N ILE A 105 -4.84 -3.62 9.18
CA ILE A 105 -4.88 -3.32 7.74
C ILE A 105 -3.70 -3.96 7.01
N THR A 106 -2.48 -3.91 7.56
CA THR A 106 -1.30 -4.57 6.97
C THR A 106 -1.52 -6.07 6.83
N LYS A 107 -2.07 -6.75 7.85
CA LYS A 107 -2.42 -8.19 7.77
C LYS A 107 -3.38 -8.47 6.61
N GLN A 108 -4.39 -7.62 6.42
CA GLN A 108 -5.34 -7.79 5.32
C GLN A 108 -4.67 -7.65 3.94
N PHE A 109 -3.82 -6.64 3.74
CA PHE A 109 -3.06 -6.52 2.49
C PHE A 109 -2.12 -7.71 2.27
N SER A 110 -1.39 -8.14 3.32
CA SER A 110 -0.50 -9.30 3.25
C SER A 110 -1.25 -10.57 2.88
N SER A 111 -2.41 -10.83 3.49
CA SER A 111 -3.26 -11.98 3.18
C SER A 111 -3.66 -12.01 1.70
N ILE A 112 -4.15 -10.88 1.16
CA ILE A 112 -4.54 -10.78 -0.25
C ILE A 112 -3.33 -10.96 -1.17
N SER A 113 -2.20 -10.32 -0.87
CA SER A 113 -0.97 -10.44 -1.67
C SER A 113 -0.42 -11.87 -1.68
N ASN A 114 -0.47 -12.56 -0.55
CA ASN A 114 -0.06 -13.96 -0.47
C ASN A 114 -0.97 -14.86 -1.33
N GLN A 115 -2.28 -14.65 -1.26
CA GLN A 115 -3.25 -15.39 -2.07
C GLN A 115 -3.02 -15.14 -3.58
N VAL A 116 -2.83 -13.89 -3.99
CA VAL A 116 -2.51 -13.54 -5.40
C VAL A 116 -1.21 -14.20 -5.86
N ASN A 117 -0.17 -14.17 -5.03
CA ASN A 117 1.11 -14.83 -5.35
C ASN A 117 0.96 -16.35 -5.47
N ALA A 118 0.11 -16.97 -4.65
CA ALA A 118 -0.15 -18.41 -4.73
C ALA A 118 -0.92 -18.77 -6.02
N ILE A 119 -1.94 -17.98 -6.37
CA ILE A 119 -2.68 -18.13 -7.64
C ILE A 119 -1.74 -17.98 -8.84
N GLU A 120 -0.88 -16.96 -8.84
CA GLU A 120 0.10 -16.74 -9.91
C GLU A 120 1.07 -17.92 -10.05
N ARG A 121 1.57 -18.48 -8.94
CA ARG A 121 2.40 -19.70 -8.98
C ARG A 121 1.64 -20.91 -9.55
N ALA A 122 0.40 -21.12 -9.13
CA ALA A 122 -0.43 -22.22 -9.60
C ALA A 122 -0.69 -22.12 -11.12
N LEU A 123 -0.99 -20.91 -11.61
CA LEU A 123 -1.18 -20.66 -13.05
C LEU A 123 0.11 -20.88 -13.86
N ARG A 124 1.28 -20.52 -13.33
CA ARG A 124 2.57 -20.78 -14.01
C ARG A 124 2.88 -22.27 -14.19
N ALA A 125 2.32 -23.14 -13.35
CA ALA A 125 2.53 -24.58 -13.43
C ALA A 125 1.58 -25.28 -14.42
N ARG A 126 0.66 -24.55 -15.05
CA ARG A 126 -0.41 -25.07 -15.89
C ARG A 126 -0.21 -24.72 -17.37
N PRO A 127 -0.84 -25.44 -18.31
CA PRO A 127 -0.74 -25.16 -19.74
C PRO A 127 -1.63 -23.98 -20.17
N VAL A 128 -1.45 -22.82 -19.52
CA VAL A 128 -2.11 -21.54 -19.87
C VAL A 128 -1.19 -20.63 -20.67
N ALA A 129 -1.76 -19.64 -21.34
CA ALA A 129 -0.99 -18.61 -22.01
C ALA A 129 -0.04 -17.91 -21.00
N PRO A 130 1.28 -17.77 -21.29
CA PRO A 130 2.23 -17.15 -20.36
C PRO A 130 1.92 -15.68 -20.02
N SER A 131 1.14 -15.01 -20.86
CA SER A 131 0.57 -13.67 -20.65
C SER A 131 -0.22 -13.60 -19.35
N ILE A 132 -1.08 -14.58 -19.05
CA ILE A 132 -1.99 -14.59 -17.89
C ILE A 132 -1.22 -14.44 -16.56
N PRO A 133 -0.33 -15.36 -16.15
CA PRO A 133 0.41 -15.20 -14.90
C PRO A 133 1.35 -13.99 -14.92
N THR A 134 1.77 -13.52 -16.10
CA THR A 134 2.57 -12.29 -16.24
C THR A 134 1.73 -11.04 -15.93
N ILE A 135 0.48 -10.98 -16.39
CA ILE A 135 -0.45 -9.90 -16.08
C ILE A 135 -0.73 -9.86 -14.57
N LEU A 136 -1.01 -11.01 -13.94
CA LEU A 136 -1.20 -11.09 -12.48
C LEU A 136 0.00 -10.54 -11.72
N ARG A 137 1.22 -10.91 -12.15
CA ARG A 137 2.46 -10.40 -11.58
C ARG A 137 2.59 -8.88 -11.73
N ASN A 138 2.25 -8.35 -12.90
CA ASN A 138 2.29 -6.90 -13.16
C ASN A 138 1.26 -6.14 -12.30
N VAL A 139 0.04 -6.66 -12.16
CA VAL A 139 -0.96 -6.10 -11.23
C VAL A 139 -0.41 -6.08 -9.81
N GLN A 140 0.25 -7.15 -9.37
CA GLN A 140 0.83 -7.21 -8.03
C GLN A 140 1.97 -6.21 -7.81
N HIS A 141 2.73 -5.89 -8.86
CA HIS A 141 3.74 -4.82 -8.82
C HIS A 141 3.10 -3.44 -8.70
N GLU A 142 2.13 -3.12 -9.56
CA GLU A 142 1.42 -1.83 -9.49
C GLU A 142 0.69 -1.66 -8.16
N GLU A 143 0.11 -2.74 -7.61
CA GLU A 143 -0.56 -2.70 -6.31
C GLU A 143 0.39 -2.46 -5.13
N LYS A 144 1.64 -2.94 -5.23
CA LYS A 144 2.67 -2.61 -4.24
C LYS A 144 2.99 -1.11 -4.28
N GLU A 145 3.19 -0.56 -5.48
CA GLU A 145 3.47 0.86 -5.66
C GLU A 145 2.29 1.74 -5.20
N LYS A 146 1.06 1.32 -5.52
CA LYS A 146 -0.17 1.98 -5.07
C LYS A 146 -0.24 2.02 -3.54
N LEU A 147 0.01 0.91 -2.86
CA LEU A 147 -0.04 0.85 -1.39
C LEU A 147 0.97 1.78 -0.72
N LEU A 148 2.21 1.81 -1.24
CA LEU A 148 3.26 2.70 -0.75
C LEU A 148 2.85 4.16 -0.95
N LEU A 149 2.33 4.51 -2.13
CA LEU A 149 1.93 5.87 -2.45
C LEU A 149 0.68 6.31 -1.68
N THR A 150 -0.32 5.43 -1.49
CA THR A 150 -1.47 5.68 -0.61
C THR A 150 -0.99 5.98 0.81
N SER A 151 -0.04 5.21 1.34
CA SER A 151 0.51 5.43 2.68
C SER A 151 1.23 6.79 2.78
N ALA A 152 2.04 7.14 1.78
CA ALA A 152 2.72 8.44 1.72
C ALA A 152 1.72 9.61 1.63
N LEU A 153 0.69 9.48 0.80
CA LEU A 153 -0.39 10.47 0.69
C LEU A 153 -1.10 10.69 2.03
N LEU A 154 -1.43 9.62 2.74
CA LEU A 154 -2.12 9.71 4.04
C LEU A 154 -1.25 10.42 5.09
N LEU A 155 0.05 10.11 5.13
CA LEU A 155 1.01 10.79 6.02
C LEU A 155 1.16 12.28 5.68
N GLU A 156 1.27 12.62 4.40
CA GLU A 156 1.41 14.02 3.97
C GLU A 156 0.14 14.83 4.26
N ASN A 157 -1.04 14.24 4.05
CA ASN A 157 -2.31 14.85 4.44
C ASN A 157 -2.40 15.07 5.96
N MET A 158 -1.90 14.12 6.75
CA MET A 158 -1.84 14.26 8.21
C MET A 158 -0.89 15.38 8.63
N ARG A 159 0.27 15.53 7.98
CA ARG A 159 1.20 16.65 8.21
C ARG A 159 0.57 17.99 7.86
N LEU A 160 -0.05 18.09 6.68
CA LEU A 160 -0.78 19.29 6.25
C LEU A 160 -1.86 19.67 7.27
N LYS A 161 -2.67 18.70 7.71
CA LYS A 161 -3.74 18.93 8.69
C LYS A 161 -3.19 19.43 10.03
N ARG A 162 -2.07 18.89 10.51
CA ARG A 162 -1.39 19.39 11.72
C ARG A 162 -0.92 20.83 11.53
N GLN A 163 -0.26 21.12 10.40
CA GLN A 163 0.29 22.44 10.13
C GLN A 163 -0.81 23.50 10.05
N VAL A 164 -1.85 23.25 9.27
CA VAL A 164 -3.02 24.15 9.14
C VAL A 164 -3.70 24.39 10.48
N THR A 165 -3.73 23.38 11.37
CA THR A 165 -4.31 23.54 12.71
C THR A 165 -3.43 24.37 13.64
N ALA A 166 -2.10 24.28 13.50
CA ALA A 166 -1.14 24.97 14.35
C ALA A 166 -0.91 26.43 13.91
N ASP A 167 -0.71 26.65 12.61
CA ASP A 167 -0.50 27.96 11.99
C ASP A 167 -1.09 27.95 10.57
N PRO A 168 -2.31 28.49 10.37
CA PRO A 168 -2.96 28.55 9.07
C PRO A 168 -2.23 29.38 8.00
N ASP A 169 -1.34 30.29 8.41
CA ASP A 169 -0.61 31.19 7.50
C ASP A 169 0.82 30.70 7.23
N ASP A 170 1.16 29.49 7.68
CA ASP A 170 2.50 28.93 7.52
C ASP A 170 2.88 28.74 6.04
N SER A 171 4.02 29.33 5.66
CA SER A 171 4.56 29.30 4.29
C SER A 171 4.86 27.90 3.72
N SER A 172 4.89 26.86 4.56
CA SER A 172 5.06 25.46 4.14
C SER A 172 3.76 24.79 3.67
N ILE A 173 2.58 25.34 4.00
CA ILE A 173 1.27 24.79 3.60
C ILE A 173 1.18 24.57 2.08
N PRO A 174 1.50 25.56 1.22
CA PRO A 174 1.48 25.36 -0.23
C PRO A 174 2.44 24.28 -0.74
N ILE A 175 3.54 24.03 0.00
CA ILE A 175 4.51 22.98 -0.35
C ILE A 175 3.90 21.60 -0.12
N PHE A 176 3.19 21.40 1.00
CA PHE A 176 2.46 20.16 1.26
C PHE A 176 1.34 19.93 0.25
N GLU A 177 0.55 20.97 -0.07
CA GLU A 177 -0.51 20.86 -1.06
C GLU A 177 0.02 20.47 -2.45
N SER A 178 1.13 21.09 -2.88
CA SER A 178 1.78 20.75 -4.15
C SER A 178 2.33 19.31 -4.16
N SER A 179 2.95 18.89 -3.05
CA SER A 179 3.45 17.52 -2.83
C SER A 179 2.31 16.50 -2.94
N ILE A 180 1.19 16.75 -2.26
CA ILE A 180 -0.02 15.91 -2.30
C ILE A 180 -0.58 15.84 -3.72
N ALA A 181 -0.74 16.96 -4.41
CA ALA A 181 -1.27 16.99 -5.78
C ALA A 181 -0.40 16.17 -6.75
N SER A 182 0.93 16.26 -6.63
CA SER A 182 1.87 15.48 -7.46
C SER A 182 1.77 13.98 -7.17
N MET A 183 1.69 13.60 -5.90
CA MET A 183 1.52 12.20 -5.50
C MET A 183 0.16 11.65 -5.94
N GLN A 184 -0.92 12.45 -5.87
CA GLN A 184 -2.25 12.06 -6.35
C GLN A 184 -2.26 11.80 -7.84
N ALA A 185 -1.60 12.64 -8.65
CA ALA A 185 -1.50 12.41 -10.09
C ALA A 185 -0.79 11.08 -10.40
N THR A 186 0.29 10.77 -9.67
CA THR A 186 1.01 9.49 -9.83
C THR A 186 0.16 8.31 -9.38
N HIS A 187 -0.63 8.48 -8.31
CA HIS A 187 -1.54 7.48 -7.78
C HIS A 187 -2.65 7.12 -8.77
N THR A 188 -3.29 8.13 -9.37
CA THR A 188 -4.28 7.93 -10.42
C THR A 188 -3.71 7.15 -11.59
N ALA A 189 -2.50 7.50 -12.05
CA ALA A 189 -1.85 6.79 -13.14
C ALA A 189 -1.56 5.31 -12.82
N ILE A 190 -1.25 4.97 -11.56
CA ILE A 190 -1.10 3.56 -11.13
C ILE A 190 -2.45 2.83 -11.21
N VAL A 191 -3.52 3.46 -10.74
CA VAL A 191 -4.88 2.89 -10.81
C VAL A 191 -5.31 2.63 -12.25
N GLU A 192 -5.03 3.56 -13.16
CA GLU A 192 -5.29 3.40 -14.59
C GLU A 192 -4.55 2.19 -15.17
N ARG A 193 -3.24 2.06 -14.90
CA ARG A 193 -2.45 0.89 -15.34
C ARG A 193 -2.97 -0.43 -14.78
N ILE A 194 -3.42 -0.46 -13.52
CA ILE A 194 -4.05 -1.66 -12.95
C ILE A 194 -5.32 -2.01 -13.74
N ASN A 195 -6.17 -1.03 -14.04
CA ASN A 195 -7.41 -1.27 -14.79
C ASN A 195 -7.15 -1.73 -16.22
N GLU A 196 -6.11 -1.22 -16.87
CA GLU A 196 -5.66 -1.69 -18.18
C GLU A 196 -5.23 -3.17 -18.11
N LEU A 197 -4.37 -3.52 -17.16
CA LEU A 197 -3.93 -4.90 -16.94
C LEU A 197 -5.10 -5.85 -16.65
N LEU A 198 -6.08 -5.43 -15.85
CA LEU A 198 -7.28 -6.23 -15.57
C LEU A 198 -8.18 -6.39 -16.80
N THR A 199 -8.18 -5.41 -17.70
CA THR A 199 -8.89 -5.47 -18.98
C THR A 199 -8.19 -6.44 -19.93
N ASP A 200 -6.86 -6.38 -20.02
CA ASP A 200 -6.04 -7.31 -20.81
C ASP A 200 -6.24 -8.75 -20.32
N LEU A 201 -6.26 -8.96 -19.00
CA LEU A 201 -6.52 -10.28 -18.41
C LEU A 201 -7.87 -10.84 -18.85
N ARG A 202 -8.91 -10.00 -18.91
CA ARG A 202 -10.25 -10.42 -19.34
C ARG A 202 -10.24 -10.89 -20.80
N PHE A 203 -9.48 -10.23 -21.68
CA PHE A 203 -9.36 -10.65 -23.07
C PHE A 203 -8.59 -11.98 -23.19
N GLU A 204 -7.50 -12.15 -22.45
CA GLU A 204 -6.72 -13.40 -22.42
C GLU A 204 -7.54 -14.60 -21.87
N MET A 205 -8.58 -14.31 -21.07
CA MET A 205 -9.48 -15.33 -20.54
C MET A 205 -10.54 -15.83 -21.51
N GLU A 206 -10.82 -15.13 -22.63
CA GLU A 206 -11.90 -15.52 -23.55
C GLU A 206 -11.67 -16.91 -24.17
N ASP A 207 -10.41 -17.34 -24.26
CA ASP A 207 -10.00 -18.64 -24.81
C ASP A 207 -9.93 -19.76 -23.76
N ILE A 208 -10.14 -19.47 -22.47
CA ILE A 208 -10.11 -20.47 -21.39
C ILE A 208 -11.52 -21.04 -21.19
N PRO A 209 -11.72 -22.36 -21.32
CA PRO A 209 -12.99 -23.00 -21.00
C PRO A 209 -13.38 -22.75 -19.54
N ALA A 210 -14.63 -22.35 -19.32
CA ALA A 210 -15.20 -22.16 -17.98
C ALA A 210 -15.32 -23.46 -17.19
#